data_AF-A0A3N7CC90-F1
#
_entry.id   AF-A0A3N7CC90-F1
#
_cell.length_a   1.000
_cell.length_b   1.000
_cell.length_c   1.000
_cell.angle_alpha   90.00
_cell.angle_beta   90.00
_cell.angle_gamma   90.00
#
_symmetry.space_group_name_H-M   'P 1'
#
loop_
_entity.id
_entity.type
_entity.pdbx_description
1 polymer ?
#
loop_
_entity_poly.entity_id
_entity_poly.type
_entity_poly.pdbx_seq_one_letter_code
_entity_poly.pdbx_strand_id
1 'polypeptide(L)'
;MEKVWNYVHYTIFNFYKIIYRLLSYIDPFRLLYKIPAIKNFYSKRGIEDMNQFTDDVIFNDKVSGLHSIWAAIQMGGLIILIEYGLFNIFQAVLGKSLIQIFWEPGSSYKWIFIIGLLVLPWIINEKLLFKNNKYLKYFDEFDKEPKKIRHKYAWISLGIILGIITFFVLSFIPLSRVY
;
A
#
# COMPACT_ATOMS: atom_id res chain seq x y z
N MET A 1 16.17 8.67 3.85
CA MET A 1 15.39 7.69 3.06
C MET A 1 14.36 6.98 3.93
N GLU A 2 14.76 6.30 5.02
CA GLU A 2 13.85 5.53 5.90
C GLU A 2 12.68 6.35 6.46
N LYS A 3 12.94 7.49 7.14
CA LYS A 3 11.89 8.34 7.72
C LYS A 3 10.88 8.84 6.67
N VAL A 4 11.36 9.24 5.49
CA VAL A 4 10.48 9.69 4.38
C VAL A 4 9.62 8.54 3.85
N TRP A 5 10.20 7.35 3.68
CA TRP A 5 9.46 6.16 3.25
C TRP A 5 8.38 5.75 4.26
N ASN A 6 8.67 5.90 5.55
CA ASN A 6 7.67 5.70 6.61
C ASN A 6 6.58 6.78 6.62
N TYR A 7 6.88 8.04 6.26
CA TYR A 7 5.83 9.04 6.05
C TYR A 7 4.92 8.69 4.87
N VAL A 8 5.45 8.13 3.78
CA VAL A 8 4.63 7.64 2.66
C VAL A 8 3.69 6.55 3.16
N HIS A 9 4.22 5.55 3.88
CA HIS A 9 3.43 4.47 4.47
C HIS A 9 2.32 5.00 5.41
N TYR A 10 2.68 5.91 6.33
CA TYR A 10 1.75 6.56 7.25
C TYR A 10 0.69 7.39 6.53
N THR A 11 1.05 8.06 5.43
CA THR A 11 0.11 8.85 4.63
C THR A 11 -0.91 7.96 3.95
N ILE A 12 -0.48 6.82 3.38
CA ILE A 12 -1.38 5.83 2.77
C ILE A 12 -2.31 5.22 3.83
N PHE A 13 -1.77 4.84 4.99
CA PHE A 13 -2.58 4.35 6.12
C PHE A 13 -3.68 5.35 6.49
N ASN A 14 -3.33 6.63 6.70
CA ASN A 14 -4.31 7.65 7.05
C ASN A 14 -5.29 7.96 5.91
N PHE A 15 -4.85 7.89 4.66
CA PHE A 15 -5.73 8.02 3.50
C PHE A 15 -6.83 6.95 3.55
N TYR A 16 -6.48 5.68 3.80
CA TYR A 16 -7.46 4.61 3.95
C TYR A 16 -8.42 4.86 5.11
N LYS A 17 -7.94 5.37 6.26
CA LYS A 17 -8.79 5.75 7.39
C LYS A 17 -9.80 6.84 7.02
N ILE A 18 -9.36 7.85 6.28
CA ILE A 18 -10.20 8.97 5.84
C ILE A 18 -11.27 8.45 4.86
N ILE A 19 -10.86 7.69 3.84
CA ILE A 19 -11.78 7.11 2.86
C ILE A 19 -12.79 6.18 3.55
N TYR A 20 -12.34 5.32 4.45
CA TYR A 20 -13.21 4.45 5.21
C TYR A 20 -14.25 5.24 6.02
N ARG A 21 -13.83 6.29 6.74
CA ARG A 21 -14.78 7.14 7.49
C ARG A 21 -15.82 7.82 6.59
N LEU A 22 -15.43 8.23 5.39
CA LEU A 22 -16.34 8.83 4.42
C LEU A 22 -17.36 7.80 3.91
N LEU A 23 -16.90 6.58 3.59
CA LEU A 23 -17.76 5.51 3.09
C LEU A 23 -18.64 4.92 4.20
N SER A 24 -18.12 4.82 5.42
CA SER A 24 -18.81 4.19 6.54
C SER A 24 -19.97 5.03 7.07
N TYR A 25 -20.00 6.33 6.76
CA TYR A 25 -21.17 7.18 7.00
C TYR A 25 -22.40 6.73 6.19
N ILE A 26 -22.17 6.15 5.01
CA ILE A 26 -23.22 5.75 4.06
C ILE A 26 -23.49 4.24 4.15
N ASP A 27 -22.69 3.50 4.91
CA ASP A 27 -22.72 2.03 4.93
C ASP A 27 -24.00 1.45 5.56
N PRO A 28 -24.90 0.84 4.75
CA PRO A 28 -26.13 0.25 5.26
C PRO A 28 -25.87 -1.02 6.06
N PHE A 29 -24.71 -1.67 5.91
CA PHE A 29 -24.38 -2.90 6.64
C PHE A 29 -24.17 -2.66 8.13
N ARG A 30 -23.89 -1.42 8.56
CA ARG A 30 -23.86 -1.03 9.98
C ARG A 30 -25.18 -1.25 10.71
N LEU A 31 -26.29 -1.29 9.98
CA LEU A 31 -27.61 -1.60 10.54
C LEU A 31 -27.75 -3.08 10.91
N LEU A 32 -27.01 -3.98 10.25
CA LEU A 32 -27.03 -5.41 10.57
C LEU A 32 -26.58 -5.66 12.01
N TYR A 33 -25.63 -4.88 12.51
CA TYR A 33 -25.15 -4.99 13.89
C TYR A 33 -26.19 -4.57 14.95
N LYS A 34 -27.27 -3.90 14.55
CA LYS A 34 -28.39 -3.57 15.44
C LYS A 34 -29.43 -4.69 15.55
N ILE A 35 -29.37 -5.71 14.68
CA ILE A 35 -30.28 -6.85 14.73
C ILE A 35 -30.06 -7.61 16.05
N PRO A 36 -31.11 -7.84 16.86
CA PRO A 36 -30.96 -8.44 18.20
C PRO A 36 -30.22 -9.78 18.22
N ALA A 37 -30.46 -10.65 17.23
CA ALA A 37 -29.77 -11.93 17.13
C ALA A 37 -28.25 -11.77 16.98
N ILE A 38 -27.83 -10.85 16.12
CA ILE A 38 -26.42 -10.54 15.86
C ILE A 38 -25.80 -9.87 17.09
N LYS A 39 -26.46 -8.83 17.61
CA LYS A 39 -26.01 -8.12 18.82
C LYS A 39 -25.81 -9.07 20.00
N ASN A 40 -26.78 -9.94 20.26
CA ASN A 40 -26.74 -10.90 21.37
C ASN A 40 -25.68 -11.99 21.19
N PHE A 41 -25.36 -12.36 19.94
CA PHE A 41 -24.29 -13.31 19.67
C PHE A 41 -22.91 -12.74 20.01
N TYR A 42 -22.66 -11.48 19.65
CA TYR A 42 -21.38 -10.81 19.90
C TYR A 42 -21.23 -10.33 21.36
N SER A 43 -22.31 -9.89 22.01
CA SER A 43 -22.25 -9.50 23.42
C SER A 43 -21.88 -10.68 24.33
N LYS A 44 -22.34 -11.89 24.00
CA LYS A 44 -21.91 -13.14 24.66
C LYS A 44 -20.42 -13.43 24.56
N ARG A 45 -19.72 -12.78 23.62
CA ARG A 45 -18.27 -12.90 23.40
C ARG A 45 -17.50 -11.69 23.95
N GLY A 46 -18.16 -10.80 24.72
CA GLY A 46 -17.56 -9.62 25.32
C GLY A 46 -17.46 -8.40 24.39
N ILE A 47 -18.15 -8.41 23.24
CA ILE A 47 -18.18 -7.28 22.31
C ILE A 47 -19.50 -6.53 22.50
N GLU A 48 -19.44 -5.36 23.13
CA GLU A 48 -20.63 -4.56 23.45
C GLU A 48 -21.12 -3.70 22.27
N ASP A 49 -20.19 -3.13 21.50
CA ASP A 49 -20.47 -2.38 20.27
C ASP A 49 -19.67 -2.94 19.09
N MET A 50 -20.39 -3.59 18.18
CA MET A 50 -19.78 -4.20 16.99
C MET A 50 -19.33 -3.15 15.97
N ASN A 51 -19.98 -1.98 15.88
CA ASN A 51 -19.53 -0.90 14.99
C ASN A 51 -18.18 -0.37 15.47
N GLN A 52 -18.06 -0.10 16.77
CA GLN A 52 -16.81 0.37 17.35
C GLN A 52 -15.71 -0.68 17.24
N PHE A 53 -16.00 -1.94 17.57
CA PHE A 53 -15.03 -3.04 17.42
C PHE A 53 -14.53 -3.16 15.97
N THR A 54 -15.43 -3.05 15.00
CA THR A 54 -15.09 -3.10 13.58
C THR A 54 -14.17 -1.93 13.21
N ASP A 55 -14.54 -0.72 13.61
CA ASP A 55 -13.75 0.48 13.32
C ASP A 55 -12.35 0.39 13.95
N ASP A 56 -12.26 0.09 15.24
CA ASP A 56 -11.00 0.18 15.98
C ASP A 56 -10.08 -1.03 15.74
N VAL A 57 -10.64 -2.25 15.76
CA VAL A 57 -9.86 -3.49 15.72
C VAL A 57 -9.71 -4.03 14.29
N ILE A 58 -10.80 -4.08 13.52
CA ILE A 58 -10.75 -4.67 12.18
C ILE A 58 -10.08 -3.72 11.19
N PHE A 59 -10.39 -2.42 11.26
CA PHE A 59 -9.92 -1.46 10.26
C PHE A 59 -8.72 -0.63 10.72
N ASN A 60 -8.82 0.01 11.89
CA ASN A 60 -7.86 1.06 12.30
C ASN A 60 -6.67 0.57 13.12
N ASP A 61 -6.64 -0.70 13.54
CA ASP A 61 -5.51 -1.24 14.29
C ASP A 61 -4.22 -1.09 13.47
N LYS A 62 -3.17 -0.56 14.11
CA LYS A 62 -1.91 -0.24 13.42
C LYS A 62 -1.10 -1.49 13.11
N VAL A 63 -1.32 -2.59 13.83
CA VAL A 63 -0.52 -3.82 13.75
C VAL A 63 -1.13 -4.80 12.75
N SER A 64 -2.43 -5.05 12.87
CA SER A 64 -3.16 -6.08 12.11
C SER A 64 -4.41 -5.57 11.41
N GLY A 65 -4.78 -4.30 11.61
CA GLY A 65 -5.95 -3.70 10.98
C GLY A 65 -5.83 -3.65 9.46
N LEU A 66 -6.96 -3.78 8.77
CA LEU A 66 -7.03 -3.80 7.31
C LEU A 66 -6.35 -2.58 6.67
N HIS A 67 -6.46 -1.40 7.26
CA HIS A 67 -5.79 -0.21 6.71
C HIS A 67 -4.26 -0.30 6.76
N SER A 68 -3.71 -0.94 7.81
CA SER A 68 -2.26 -1.19 7.90
C SER A 68 -1.82 -2.19 6.84
N ILE A 69 -2.57 -3.29 6.68
CA ILE A 69 -2.32 -4.31 5.65
C ILE A 69 -2.37 -3.71 4.24
N TRP A 70 -3.43 -2.95 3.93
CA TRP A 70 -3.57 -2.31 2.61
C TRP A 70 -2.46 -1.29 2.36
N ALA A 71 -2.09 -0.50 3.37
CA ALA A 71 -0.97 0.43 3.25
C ALA A 71 0.34 -0.31 2.95
N ALA A 72 0.61 -1.42 3.64
CA ALA A 72 1.78 -2.27 3.39
C ALA A 72 1.80 -2.84 1.96
N ILE A 73 0.66 -3.33 1.45
CA ILE A 73 0.53 -3.81 0.07
C ILE A 73 0.83 -2.70 -0.93
N GLN A 74 0.28 -1.50 -0.71
CA GLN A 74 0.54 -0.35 -1.58
C GLN A 74 2.01 0.08 -1.56
N MET A 75 2.69 0.01 -0.41
CA MET A 75 4.13 0.26 -0.36
C MET A 75 4.93 -0.74 -1.21
N GLY A 76 4.49 -2.00 -1.30
CA GLY A 76 5.03 -2.98 -2.24
C GLY A 76 4.73 -2.60 -3.69
N GLY A 77 3.48 -2.27 -3.98
CA GLY A 77 3.02 -1.84 -5.31
C GLY A 77 3.80 -0.65 -5.86
N LEU A 78 4.10 0.35 -5.03
CA LEU A 78 4.91 1.51 -5.45
C LEU A 78 6.31 1.11 -5.95
N ILE A 79 6.96 0.15 -5.29
CA ILE A 79 8.28 -0.33 -5.73
C ILE A 79 8.15 -1.14 -7.03
N ILE A 80 7.11 -1.98 -7.16
CA ILE A 80 6.83 -2.72 -8.40
C ILE A 80 6.65 -1.76 -9.58
N LEU A 81 5.96 -0.63 -9.40
CA LEU A 81 5.81 0.38 -10.44
C LEU A 81 7.16 0.98 -10.87
N ILE A 82 8.07 1.23 -9.91
CA ILE A 82 9.44 1.68 -10.22
C ILE A 82 10.19 0.60 -10.99
N GLU A 83 10.18 -0.64 -10.53
CA GLU A 83 10.89 -1.76 -11.15
C GLU A 83 10.41 -2.01 -12.58
N TYR A 84 9.09 -2.02 -12.79
CA TYR A 84 8.52 -2.18 -14.12
C TYR A 84 8.82 -0.98 -15.02
N GLY A 85 8.78 0.24 -14.49
CA GLY A 85 9.17 1.43 -15.24
C GLY A 85 10.64 1.41 -15.67
N LEU A 86 11.54 0.95 -14.79
CA LEU A 86 12.95 0.73 -15.12
C LEU A 86 13.12 -0.39 -16.17
N PHE A 87 12.34 -1.46 -16.05
CA PHE A 87 12.33 -2.55 -17.03
C PHE A 87 11.91 -2.07 -18.42
N ASN A 88 10.89 -1.20 -18.52
CA ASN A 88 10.48 -0.58 -19.78
C ASN A 88 11.60 0.27 -20.41
N ILE A 89 12.30 1.07 -19.61
CA ILE A 89 13.45 1.86 -20.09
C ILE A 89 14.58 0.95 -20.55
N PHE A 90 14.88 -0.12 -19.80
CA PHE A 90 15.92 -1.08 -20.14
C PHE A 90 15.64 -1.78 -21.48
N GLN A 91 14.40 -2.22 -21.71
CA GLN A 91 13.96 -2.75 -23.00
C GLN A 91 14.19 -1.76 -24.14
N ALA A 92 13.86 -0.49 -23.90
CA ALA A 92 14.03 0.56 -24.90
C ALA A 92 15.47 0.87 -25.24
N VAL A 93 16.37 0.91 -24.25
CA VAL A 93 17.80 1.09 -24.46
C VAL A 93 18.39 -0.07 -25.26
N LEU A 94 17.94 -1.30 -25.02
CA LEU A 94 18.39 -2.48 -25.76
C LEU A 94 17.80 -2.57 -27.17
N GLY A 95 16.77 -1.79 -27.50
CA GLY A 95 16.02 -1.90 -28.75
C GLY A 95 15.39 -3.28 -28.94
N LYS A 96 15.09 -3.98 -27.83
CA LYS A 96 14.56 -5.35 -27.85
C LYS A 96 13.38 -5.48 -26.91
N SER A 97 12.36 -6.17 -27.39
CA SER A 97 11.20 -6.58 -26.59
C SER A 97 11.56 -7.78 -25.70
N LEU A 98 12.13 -7.52 -24.52
CA LEU A 98 12.42 -8.58 -23.54
C LEU A 98 11.13 -9.22 -23.00
N ILE A 99 10.02 -8.49 -22.96
CA ILE A 99 8.73 -9.03 -22.53
C ILE A 99 8.33 -10.25 -23.39
N GLN A 100 8.60 -10.25 -24.69
CA GLN A 100 8.28 -11.38 -25.56
C GLN A 100 9.05 -12.65 -25.15
N ILE A 101 10.31 -12.50 -24.74
CA ILE A 101 11.14 -13.62 -24.25
C ILE A 101 10.58 -14.20 -22.95
N PHE A 102 10.14 -13.32 -22.04
CA PHE A 102 9.56 -13.76 -20.77
C PHE A 102 8.22 -14.47 -20.96
N TRP A 103 7.37 -13.99 -21.86
CA TRP A 103 6.00 -14.48 -22.03
C TRP A 103 5.81 -15.51 -23.14
N GLU A 104 6.89 -15.99 -23.76
CA GLU A 104 6.84 -17.07 -24.74
C GLU A 104 6.23 -18.36 -24.14
N PRO A 105 5.31 -19.06 -24.84
CA PRO A 105 4.72 -20.31 -24.35
C PRO A 105 5.79 -21.34 -24.00
N GLY A 106 5.75 -21.87 -22.78
CA GLY A 106 6.76 -22.83 -22.28
C GLY A 106 8.02 -22.20 -21.66
N SER A 107 8.19 -20.87 -21.74
CA SER A 107 9.30 -20.17 -21.11
C SER A 107 9.24 -20.24 -19.58
N SER A 108 10.31 -20.71 -18.95
CA SER A 108 10.50 -20.68 -17.50
C SER A 108 10.92 -19.29 -17.00
N TYR A 109 11.39 -18.42 -17.90
CA TYR A 109 11.84 -17.07 -17.55
C TYR A 109 10.73 -16.18 -17.00
N LYS A 110 9.45 -16.42 -17.33
CA LYS A 110 8.31 -15.71 -16.72
C LYS A 110 8.31 -15.79 -15.20
N TRP A 111 8.67 -16.95 -14.64
CA TRP A 111 8.67 -17.15 -13.19
C TRP A 111 9.83 -16.40 -12.54
N ILE A 112 10.99 -16.38 -13.18
CA ILE A 112 12.13 -15.59 -12.73
C ILE A 112 11.77 -14.09 -12.72
N PHE A 113 11.08 -13.62 -13.76
CA PHE A 113 10.61 -12.23 -13.84
C PHE A 113 9.59 -11.90 -12.74
N ILE A 114 8.56 -12.74 -12.55
CA ILE A 114 7.54 -12.55 -11.51
C ILE A 114 8.16 -12.60 -10.11
N ILE A 115 9.00 -13.60 -9.83
CA ILE A 115 9.67 -13.74 -8.53
C ILE A 115 10.58 -12.54 -8.28
N GLY A 116 11.35 -12.11 -9.28
CA GLY A 116 12.21 -10.93 -9.19
C GLY A 116 11.42 -9.67 -8.81
N LEU A 117 10.29 -9.43 -9.49
CA LEU A 117 9.39 -8.30 -9.22
C LEU A 117 8.71 -8.35 -7.84
N LEU A 118 8.61 -9.51 -7.19
CA LEU A 118 7.99 -9.64 -5.87
C LEU A 118 9.01 -9.64 -4.74
N VAL A 119 10.18 -10.23 -4.95
CA VAL A 119 11.23 -10.38 -3.95
C VAL A 119 11.91 -9.04 -3.65
N LEU A 120 12.19 -8.22 -4.66
CA LEU A 120 12.85 -6.93 -4.46
C LEU A 120 12.01 -5.94 -3.62
N PRO A 121 10.71 -5.73 -3.89
CA PRO A 121 9.85 -4.91 -3.01
C PRO A 121 9.79 -5.45 -1.59
N TRP A 122 9.74 -6.77 -1.43
CA TRP A 122 9.73 -7.40 -0.12
C TRP A 122 11.02 -7.10 0.66
N ILE A 123 12.20 -7.29 0.07
CA ILE A 123 13.50 -7.00 0.70
C ILE A 123 13.61 -5.52 1.09
N ILE A 124 13.23 -4.61 0.20
CA ILE A 124 13.33 -3.17 0.44
C ILE A 124 12.40 -2.75 1.57
N ASN A 125 11.12 -3.15 1.52
CA ASN A 125 10.16 -2.80 2.56
C ASN A 125 10.43 -3.50 3.89
N GLU A 126 10.96 -4.73 3.88
CA GLU A 126 11.41 -5.39 5.10
C GLU A 126 12.49 -4.55 5.79
N LYS A 127 13.51 -4.11 5.05
CA LYS A 127 14.61 -3.32 5.60
C LYS A 127 14.16 -1.94 6.11
N LEU A 128 13.30 -1.25 5.36
CA LEU A 128 12.93 0.15 5.60
C LEU A 128 11.69 0.33 6.50
N LEU A 129 10.74 -0.61 6.49
CA LEU A 129 9.45 -0.49 7.17
C LEU A 129 9.25 -1.55 8.26
N PHE A 130 9.41 -2.83 7.93
CA PHE A 130 8.85 -3.91 8.75
C PHE A 130 9.82 -4.50 9.77
N LYS A 131 11.14 -4.48 9.50
CA LYS A 131 12.15 -5.03 10.40
C LYS A 131 11.97 -4.48 11.81
N ASN A 132 11.76 -5.35 12.80
CA ASN A 132 11.54 -5.01 14.21
C ASN A 132 10.37 -4.03 14.44
N ASN A 133 9.33 -4.07 13.59
CA ASN A 133 8.16 -3.20 13.64
C ASN A 133 8.52 -1.70 13.65
N LYS A 134 9.57 -1.31 12.91
CA LYS A 134 10.01 0.10 12.81
C LYS A 134 8.88 1.05 12.44
N TYR A 135 8.01 0.64 11.50
CA TYR A 135 6.92 1.49 11.04
C TYR A 135 5.97 1.90 12.19
N LEU A 136 5.73 1.04 13.18
CA LEU A 136 4.91 1.38 14.35
C LEU A 136 5.56 2.49 15.17
N LYS A 137 6.88 2.44 15.39
CA LYS A 137 7.62 3.49 16.10
C LYS A 137 7.49 4.83 15.39
N TYR A 138 7.62 4.84 14.06
CA TYR A 138 7.43 6.04 13.26
C TYR A 138 5.98 6.52 13.29
N PHE A 139 4.99 5.64 13.23
CA PHE A 139 3.58 6.03 13.33
C PHE A 139 3.29 6.74 14.65
N ASP A 140 3.84 6.22 15.76
CA ASP A 140 3.69 6.83 17.09
C ASP A 140 4.45 8.16 17.22
N GLU A 141 5.60 8.29 16.56
CA GLU A 141 6.33 9.56 16.46
C GLU A 141 5.49 10.58 15.69
N PHE A 142 5.00 10.23 14.50
CA PHE A 142 4.24 11.11 13.63
C PHE A 142 2.89 11.52 14.23
N ASP A 143 2.23 10.64 14.97
CA ASP A 143 0.98 10.96 15.66
C ASP A 143 1.14 12.10 16.68
N LYS A 144 2.33 12.22 17.30
CA LYS A 144 2.69 13.26 18.27
C LYS A 144 3.15 14.57 17.61
N GLU A 145 3.43 14.56 16.30
CA GLU A 145 3.90 15.74 15.61
C GLU A 145 2.80 16.80 15.41
N PRO A 146 3.17 18.09 15.40
CA PRO A 146 2.28 19.18 15.03
C PRO A 146 1.58 18.92 13.69
N LYS A 147 0.28 19.27 13.61
CA LYS A 147 -0.52 19.12 12.39
C LYS A 147 0.17 19.72 11.15
N LYS A 148 0.82 20.88 11.29
CA LYS A 148 1.55 21.55 10.20
C LYS A 148 2.65 20.68 9.60
N ILE A 149 3.39 19.94 10.44
CA ILE A 149 4.46 19.03 9.99
C ILE A 149 3.86 17.84 9.26
N ARG A 150 2.82 17.21 9.83
CA ARG A 150 2.12 16.10 9.18
C ARG A 150 1.55 16.48 7.82
N HIS A 151 0.93 17.66 7.67
CA HIS A 151 0.40 18.12 6.39
C HIS A 151 1.50 18.35 5.36
N LYS A 152 2.64 18.94 5.76
CA LYS A 152 3.80 19.08 4.90
C LYS A 152 4.25 17.72 4.36
N TYR A 153 4.40 16.72 5.23
CA TYR A 153 4.82 15.40 4.82
C TYR A 153 3.75 14.62 4.05
N ALA A 154 2.46 14.86 4.30
CA ALA A 154 1.39 14.31 3.48
C ALA A 154 1.48 14.80 2.02
N TRP A 155 1.74 16.09 1.81
CA TRP A 155 1.98 16.65 0.47
C TRP A 155 3.24 16.10 -0.19
N ILE A 156 4.33 15.95 0.56
CA ILE A 156 5.57 15.32 0.05
C ILE A 156 5.29 13.87 -0.36
N SER A 157 4.60 13.10 0.49
CA SER A 157 4.23 11.71 0.21
C SER A 157 3.35 11.59 -1.03
N LEU A 158 2.36 12.48 -1.18
CA LEU A 158 1.53 12.54 -2.38
C LEU A 158 2.38 12.84 -3.63
N GLY A 159 3.31 13.80 -3.55
CA GLY A 159 4.25 14.09 -4.63
C GLY A 159 5.13 12.90 -5.02
N ILE A 160 5.61 12.13 -4.04
CA ILE A 160 6.37 10.89 -4.29
C ILE A 160 5.50 9.85 -5.01
N ILE A 161 4.29 9.61 -4.52
CA ILE A 161 3.35 8.64 -5.13
C ILE A 161 3.02 9.04 -6.57
N LEU A 162 2.64 10.30 -6.79
CA LEU A 162 2.35 10.82 -8.12
C LEU A 162 3.58 10.78 -9.03
N GLY A 163 4.78 11.07 -8.49
CA GLY A 163 6.03 10.96 -9.22
C GLY A 163 6.32 9.54 -9.69
N ILE A 164 6.11 8.53 -8.83
CA ILE A 164 6.26 7.11 -9.18
C ILE A 164 5.25 6.70 -10.26
N ILE A 165 3.98 7.07 -10.09
CA ILE A 165 2.93 6.77 -11.08
C ILE A 165 3.25 7.44 -12.42
N THR A 166 3.65 8.71 -12.40
CA THR A 166 4.03 9.47 -13.60
C THR A 166 5.24 8.84 -14.28
N PHE A 167 6.28 8.49 -13.52
CA PHE A 167 7.46 7.79 -14.04
C PHE A 167 7.07 6.48 -14.72
N PHE A 168 6.24 5.66 -14.07
CA PHE A 168 5.75 4.41 -14.64
C PHE A 168 5.01 4.65 -15.96
N VAL A 169 4.07 5.60 -16.01
CA VAL A 169 3.33 5.93 -17.24
C VAL A 169 4.27 6.44 -18.34
N LEU A 170 5.17 7.36 -18.02
CA LEU A 170 6.12 7.93 -18.99
C LEU A 170 7.14 6.90 -19.50
N SER A 171 7.41 5.84 -18.73
CA SER A 171 8.32 4.76 -19.14
C SER A 171 7.86 4.01 -20.40
N PHE A 172 6.57 4.08 -20.74
CA PHE A 172 6.03 3.49 -21.96
C PHE A 172 6.32 4.30 -23.23
N ILE A 173 6.64 5.60 -23.11
CA ILE A 173 6.95 6.46 -24.27
C ILE A 173 8.20 6.00 -25.03
N PRO A 174 9.36 5.73 -24.39
CA PRO A 174 10.51 5.20 -25.11
C PRO A 174 10.25 3.76 -25.59
N LEU A 175 9.48 2.98 -24.82
CA LEU A 175 9.16 1.59 -25.15
C LEU A 175 8.30 1.48 -26.42
N SER A 176 7.37 2.42 -26.66
CA SER A 176 6.53 2.43 -27.87
C SER A 176 7.31 2.66 -29.17
N ARG A 177 8.60 3.01 -29.10
CA ARG A 177 9.48 3.13 -30.27
C ARG A 177 10.23 1.84 -30.59
N VAL A 178 10.09 0.82 -29.75
CA VAL A 178 10.80 -0.47 -29.84
C VAL A 178 9.91 -1.56 -30.46
N TYR A 179 8.60 -1.39 -30.30
CA TYR A 179 7.55 -2.17 -30.95
C TYR A 179 7.09 -1.46 -32.22
#